data_AF-A0A7W8B530-F1
#
_entry.id   AF-A0A7W8B530-F1
#
_cell.length_a   1.000
_cell.length_b   1.000
_cell.length_c   1.000
_cell.angle_alpha   90.00
_cell.angle_beta   90.00
_cell.angle_gamma   90.00
#
_symmetry.space_group_name_H-M   'P 1'
#
loop_
_entity.id
_entity.type
_entity.pdbx_description
1 polymer ?
#
loop_
_entity_poly.entity_id
_entity_poly.type
_entity_poly.pdbx_seq_one_letter_code
_entity_poly.pdbx_strand_id
1 'polypeptide(L)'
;MEKALEQYGAPAYVRHEIVHKFVVQMLEKKCAIFVDEMEEVPAENIVIFSAHGVAPVVHEEAKRGKLATIDATCPLVTKVHKEAVRNAKVGYDILLIGHEGHEEVIGTSGEAPEHVTLVDGPTDAADVQVRDPDKVVWLSQTTLSADEAMKAVDTLKDRFPNLLSPPSDDICYATQGQAAENRRRRRRLPRVRRAATCNSR
;
A
#
# COMPACT_ATOMS: atom_id res chain seq x y z
N MET A 1 5.43 -15.27 9.08
CA MET A 1 4.59 -15.53 10.28
C MET A 1 4.71 -16.96 10.79
N GLU A 2 4.30 -17.98 10.03
CA GLU A 2 4.35 -19.39 10.51
C GLU A 2 5.75 -19.81 10.98
N LYS A 3 6.80 -19.52 10.20
CA LYS A 3 8.19 -19.75 10.60
C LYS A 3 8.61 -18.99 11.87
N ALA A 4 8.05 -17.81 12.12
CA ALA A 4 8.35 -17.04 13.32
C ALA A 4 7.72 -17.70 14.55
N LEU A 5 6.47 -18.18 14.44
CA LEU A 5 5.83 -18.97 15.49
C LEU A 5 6.55 -20.30 15.75
N GLU A 6 7.06 -20.96 14.70
CA GLU A 6 7.88 -22.18 14.84
C GLU A 6 9.22 -21.92 15.54
N GLN A 7 9.88 -20.79 15.23
CA GLN A 7 11.22 -20.48 15.72
C GLN A 7 11.21 -19.84 17.11
N TYR A 8 10.23 -19.00 17.42
CA TYR A 8 10.23 -18.16 18.61
C TYR A 8 9.08 -18.46 19.58
N GLY A 9 8.17 -19.36 19.20
CA GLY A 9 7.01 -19.72 20.01
C GLY A 9 5.89 -18.68 19.97
N ALA A 10 4.85 -18.93 20.76
CA ALA A 10 3.70 -18.05 20.92
C ALA A 10 3.80 -17.24 22.22
N PRO A 11 3.23 -16.01 22.27
CA PRO A 11 2.56 -15.32 21.17
C PRO A 11 3.55 -14.59 20.22
N ALA A 12 3.15 -14.42 18.96
CA ALA A 12 3.87 -13.57 18.01
C ALA A 12 3.06 -12.30 17.72
N TYR A 13 3.68 -11.14 17.93
CA TYR A 13 3.02 -9.85 17.75
C TYR A 13 3.17 -9.36 16.32
N VAL A 14 2.14 -8.72 15.79
CA VAL A 14 2.14 -8.19 14.44
C VAL A 14 1.60 -6.79 14.40
N ARG A 15 2.36 -5.89 13.78
CA ARG A 15 1.97 -4.49 13.60
C ARG A 15 0.98 -4.33 12.45
N HIS A 16 -0.24 -3.90 12.79
CA HIS A 16 -1.43 -3.83 11.92
C HIS A 16 -1.77 -5.17 11.23
N GLU A 17 -2.94 -5.26 10.62
CA GLU A 17 -3.37 -6.49 9.93
C GLU A 17 -2.40 -6.87 8.80
N ILE A 18 -2.02 -8.15 8.73
CA ILE A 18 -1.00 -8.62 7.78
C ILE A 18 -1.52 -8.62 6.34
N VAL A 19 -2.83 -8.78 6.11
CA VAL A 19 -3.47 -9.04 4.81
C VAL A 19 -5.00 -9.20 5.01
N HIS A 20 -5.74 -9.58 3.95
CA HIS A 20 -7.15 -10.00 3.99
C HIS A 20 -7.58 -10.79 5.26
N LYS A 21 -8.74 -10.42 5.80
CA LYS A 21 -9.41 -10.96 7.02
C LYS A 21 -9.31 -12.47 7.25
N PHE A 22 -9.36 -13.30 6.19
CA PHE A 22 -9.25 -14.76 6.33
C PHE A 22 -7.89 -15.21 6.88
N VAL A 23 -6.81 -14.55 6.46
CA VAL A 23 -5.46 -14.89 6.90
C VAL A 23 -5.24 -14.39 8.33
N VAL A 24 -5.78 -13.22 8.69
CA VAL A 24 -5.78 -12.71 10.08
C VAL A 24 -6.38 -13.76 11.02
N GLN A 25 -7.61 -14.22 10.74
CA GLN A 25 -8.29 -15.24 11.55
C GLN A 25 -7.52 -16.57 11.64
N MET A 26 -6.80 -16.94 10.59
CA MET A 26 -5.98 -18.15 10.59
C MET A 26 -4.76 -18.00 11.50
N LEU A 27 -4.14 -16.82 11.51
CA LEU A 27 -2.96 -16.52 12.31
C LEU A 27 -3.31 -16.33 13.79
N GLU A 28 -4.44 -15.71 14.10
CA GLU A 28 -4.96 -15.60 15.49
C GLU A 28 -5.16 -16.99 16.11
N LYS A 29 -5.69 -17.95 15.34
CA LYS A 29 -5.81 -19.36 15.76
C LYS A 29 -4.46 -20.04 16.04
N LYS A 30 -3.36 -19.47 15.55
CA LYS A 30 -1.98 -19.88 15.82
C LYS A 30 -1.28 -18.96 16.83
N CYS A 31 -2.05 -18.22 17.63
CA CYS A 31 -1.56 -17.31 18.67
C CYS A 31 -0.78 -16.09 18.15
N ALA A 32 -1.11 -15.61 16.95
CA ALA A 32 -0.75 -14.26 16.53
C ALA A 32 -1.58 -13.22 17.30
N ILE A 33 -0.94 -12.15 17.76
CA ILE A 33 -1.60 -10.99 18.38
C ILE A 33 -1.34 -9.79 17.47
N PHE A 34 -2.39 -9.17 16.96
CA PHE A 34 -2.30 -7.96 16.15
C PHE A 34 -2.36 -6.74 17.06
N VAL A 35 -1.46 -5.78 16.84
CA VAL A 35 -1.34 -4.55 17.62
C VAL A 35 -1.33 -3.34 16.70
N ASP A 36 -1.91 -2.25 17.20
CA ASP A 36 -1.86 -0.94 16.56
C ASP A 36 -0.72 -0.10 17.18
N GLU A 37 -0.50 -0.27 18.47
CA GLU A 37 0.56 0.27 19.33
C GLU A 37 1.89 -0.51 19.29
N MET A 38 3.08 0.12 19.25
CA MET A 38 4.30 -0.62 19.67
C MET A 38 4.28 -0.87 21.19
N GLU A 39 3.69 0.05 21.95
CA GLU A 39 3.55 0.03 23.40
C GLU A 39 2.66 -1.11 23.92
N GLU A 40 1.82 -1.68 23.06
CA GLU A 40 1.01 -2.87 23.37
C GLU A 40 1.84 -4.15 23.45
N VAL A 41 3.07 -4.13 22.91
CA VAL A 41 3.95 -5.29 22.88
C VAL A 41 4.83 -5.32 24.13
N PRO A 42 4.78 -6.39 24.93
CA PRO A 42 5.67 -6.50 26.09
C PRO A 42 7.13 -6.56 25.66
N ALA A 43 8.01 -5.93 26.45
CA ALA A 43 9.45 -5.89 26.18
C ALA A 43 10.05 -7.29 25.93
N GLU A 44 11.14 -7.35 25.16
CA GLU A 44 11.86 -8.57 24.78
C GLU A 44 11.07 -9.56 23.90
N ASN A 45 9.84 -9.21 23.49
CA ASN A 45 9.09 -9.98 22.50
C ASN A 45 9.44 -9.58 21.07
N ILE A 46 8.95 -10.39 20.13
CA ILE A 46 9.14 -10.19 18.70
C ILE A 46 7.90 -9.57 18.09
N VAL A 47 8.12 -8.50 17.31
CA VAL A 47 7.12 -7.86 16.46
C VAL A 47 7.42 -8.17 15.01
N ILE A 48 6.38 -8.50 14.25
CA ILE A 48 6.46 -8.67 12.81
C ILE A 48 5.81 -7.48 12.12
N PHE A 49 6.51 -6.85 11.18
CA PHE A 49 5.91 -5.85 10.30
C PHE A 49 5.23 -6.54 9.11
N SER A 50 4.04 -6.08 8.75
CA SER A 50 3.23 -6.69 7.70
C SER A 50 3.86 -6.55 6.31
N ALA A 51 3.28 -7.24 5.32
CA ALA A 51 3.73 -7.14 3.94
C ALA A 51 3.53 -5.74 3.32
N HIS A 52 2.66 -4.93 3.91
CA HIS A 52 2.36 -3.56 3.46
C HIS A 52 3.46 -2.56 3.81
N GLY A 53 4.46 -2.96 4.62
CA GLY A 53 5.49 -2.05 5.10
C GLY A 53 5.00 -1.15 6.24
N VAL A 54 5.96 -0.52 6.90
CA VAL A 54 5.71 0.46 7.96
C VAL A 54 6.57 1.70 7.74
N ALA A 55 6.15 2.84 8.29
CA ALA A 55 6.95 4.06 8.23
C ALA A 55 8.22 3.93 9.09
N PRO A 56 9.30 4.69 8.78
CA PRO A 56 10.52 4.71 9.58
C PRO A 56 10.32 4.96 11.08
N VAL A 57 9.33 5.78 11.46
CA VAL A 57 9.00 6.05 12.87
C VAL A 57 8.62 4.79 13.64
N VAL A 58 7.92 3.84 13.00
CA VAL A 58 7.50 2.57 13.61
C VAL A 58 8.71 1.69 13.90
N HIS A 59 9.74 1.72 13.05
CA HIS A 59 11.01 1.04 13.34
C HIS A 59 11.72 1.65 14.54
N GLU A 60 11.69 2.98 14.70
CA GLU A 60 12.30 3.67 15.84
C GLU A 60 11.54 3.40 17.15
N GLU A 61 10.21 3.32 17.10
CA GLU A 61 9.37 2.93 18.24
C GLU A 61 9.69 1.50 18.71
N ALA A 62 9.81 0.55 17.78
CA ALA A 62 10.19 -0.83 18.12
C ALA A 62 11.59 -0.90 18.77
N LYS A 63 12.56 -0.14 18.25
CA LYS A 63 13.90 -0.01 18.85
C LYS A 63 13.83 0.59 20.26
N ARG A 64 13.03 1.65 20.46
CA ARG A 64 12.81 2.30 21.76
C ARG A 64 12.19 1.33 22.77
N GLY A 65 11.25 0.49 22.32
CA GLY A 65 10.64 -0.57 23.10
C GLY A 65 11.55 -1.78 23.37
N LYS A 66 12.77 -1.80 22.82
CA LYS A 66 13.71 -2.95 22.87
C LYS A 66 13.07 -4.25 22.34
N LEU A 67 12.26 -4.10 21.29
CA LEU A 67 11.58 -5.22 20.65
C LEU A 67 12.48 -5.80 19.56
N ALA A 68 12.53 -7.13 19.49
CA ALA A 68 13.09 -7.78 18.31
C ALA A 68 12.09 -7.65 17.15
N THR A 69 12.56 -7.34 15.94
CA THR A 69 11.69 -7.10 14.78
C THR A 69 11.97 -8.09 13.66
N ILE A 70 10.91 -8.62 13.05
CA ILE A 70 10.96 -9.33 11.76
C ILE A 70 10.23 -8.48 10.74
N ASP A 71 10.96 -7.99 9.75
CA ASP A 71 10.36 -7.22 8.66
C ASP A 71 9.90 -8.17 7.54
N ALA A 72 8.59 -8.31 7.39
CA ALA A 72 7.99 -9.11 6.33
C ALA A 72 7.47 -8.26 5.16
N THR A 73 7.91 -7.01 5.04
CA THR A 73 7.54 -6.10 3.95
C THR A 73 7.78 -6.76 2.60
N CYS A 74 6.79 -6.67 1.71
CA CYS A 74 6.92 -7.17 0.35
C CYS A 74 8.08 -6.45 -0.35
N PRO A 75 9.01 -7.15 -1.04
CA PRO A 75 10.12 -6.50 -1.75
C PRO A 75 9.68 -5.45 -2.78
N LEU A 76 8.45 -5.57 -3.30
CA LEU A 76 7.87 -4.57 -4.22
C LEU A 76 7.42 -3.30 -3.49
N VAL A 77 6.94 -3.40 -2.25
CA VAL A 77 6.67 -2.24 -1.39
C VAL A 77 8.00 -1.59 -0.98
N THR A 78 9.00 -2.38 -0.60
CA THR A 78 10.34 -1.87 -0.29
C THR A 78 10.98 -1.11 -1.46
N LYS A 79 10.67 -1.50 -2.71
CA LYS A 79 11.09 -0.75 -3.91
C LYS A 79 10.47 0.65 -3.90
N VAL A 80 9.15 0.76 -3.71
CA VAL A 80 8.43 2.05 -3.67
C VAL A 80 8.96 2.94 -2.54
N HIS A 81 9.19 2.39 -1.34
CA HIS A 81 9.81 3.12 -0.22
C HIS A 81 11.17 3.72 -0.61
N LYS A 82 12.04 2.90 -1.25
CA LYS A 82 13.36 3.35 -1.71
C LYS A 82 13.28 4.42 -2.80
N GLU A 83 12.28 4.35 -3.67
CA GLU A 83 12.02 5.37 -4.68
C GLU A 83 11.56 6.69 -4.06
N ALA A 84 10.69 6.65 -3.05
CA ALA A 84 10.28 7.83 -2.29
C ALA A 84 11.50 8.52 -1.66
N VAL A 85 12.32 7.77 -0.91
CA VAL A 85 13.56 8.29 -0.29
C VAL A 85 14.52 8.86 -1.34
N ARG A 86 14.70 8.16 -2.47
CA ARG A 86 15.64 8.59 -3.53
C ARG A 86 15.20 9.89 -4.17
N ASN A 87 13.93 10.02 -4.55
CA ASN A 87 13.40 11.21 -5.19
C ASN A 87 13.38 12.42 -4.23
N ALA A 88 13.01 12.19 -2.96
CA ALA A 88 13.08 13.23 -1.94
C ALA A 88 14.51 13.78 -1.76
N LYS A 89 15.52 12.90 -1.72
CA LYS A 89 16.94 13.29 -1.63
C LYS A 89 17.44 14.18 -2.77
N VAL A 90 16.87 14.05 -3.97
CA VAL A 90 17.21 14.91 -5.12
C VAL A 90 16.24 16.08 -5.30
N GLY A 91 15.35 16.31 -4.32
CA GLY A 91 14.50 17.50 -4.23
C GLY A 91 13.23 17.43 -5.07
N TYR A 92 12.75 16.24 -5.43
CA TYR A 92 11.45 16.10 -6.09
C TYR A 92 10.31 16.12 -5.08
N ASP A 93 9.17 16.68 -5.51
CA ASP A 93 7.86 16.37 -4.93
C ASP A 93 7.36 15.03 -5.49
N ILE A 94 6.76 14.25 -4.62
CA ILE A 94 6.29 12.90 -4.90
C ILE A 94 4.77 12.89 -4.72
N LEU A 95 4.05 12.65 -5.81
CA LEU A 95 2.61 12.45 -5.79
C LEU A 95 2.33 10.95 -5.66
N LEU A 96 2.02 10.51 -4.45
CA LEU A 96 1.72 9.11 -4.17
C LEU A 96 0.25 8.83 -4.47
N ILE A 97 -0.01 8.06 -5.52
CA ILE A 97 -1.36 7.68 -5.92
C ILE A 97 -1.77 6.42 -5.17
N GLY A 98 -2.81 6.51 -4.35
CA GLY A 98 -3.28 5.42 -3.51
C GLY A 98 -4.45 5.84 -2.66
N HIS A 99 -4.95 4.91 -1.85
CA HIS A 99 -6.11 5.17 -1.01
C HIS A 99 -5.73 5.72 0.36
N GLU A 100 -6.44 6.75 0.80
CA GLU A 100 -6.28 7.29 2.14
C GLU A 100 -6.52 6.21 3.21
N GLY A 101 -5.67 6.21 4.24
CA GLY A 101 -5.74 5.24 5.34
C GLY A 101 -5.21 3.84 5.01
N HIS A 102 -4.73 3.57 3.79
CA HIS A 102 -4.11 2.29 3.49
C HIS A 102 -2.70 2.19 4.10
N GLU A 103 -2.38 1.09 4.78
CA GLU A 103 -1.09 0.87 5.46
C GLU A 103 0.13 1.13 4.57
N GLU A 104 0.10 0.62 3.34
CA GLU A 104 1.19 0.84 2.38
C GLU A 104 1.38 2.31 2.01
N VAL A 105 0.29 3.08 1.96
CA VAL A 105 0.32 4.52 1.67
C VAL A 105 0.89 5.29 2.87
N ILE A 106 0.49 4.91 4.08
CA ILE A 106 1.02 5.49 5.33
C ILE A 106 2.52 5.19 5.44
N GLY A 107 2.93 3.94 5.21
CA GLY A 107 4.33 3.52 5.22
C GLY A 107 5.17 4.30 4.22
N THR A 108 4.73 4.35 2.96
CA THR A 108 5.46 5.05 1.89
C THR A 108 5.53 6.56 2.13
N SER A 109 4.43 7.19 2.59
CA SER A 109 4.43 8.63 2.90
C SER A 109 5.37 8.97 4.05
N GLY A 110 5.47 8.08 5.04
CA GLY A 110 6.36 8.23 6.19
C GLY A 110 7.86 8.17 5.84
N GLU A 111 8.23 7.63 4.68
CA GLU A 111 9.63 7.61 4.22
C GLU A 111 10.16 9.01 3.87
N ALA A 112 9.29 9.91 3.40
CA ALA A 112 9.65 11.26 3.03
C ALA A 112 8.47 12.24 3.20
N PRO A 113 8.00 12.47 4.45
CA PRO A 113 6.74 13.17 4.72
C PRO A 113 6.72 14.63 4.23
N GLU A 114 7.88 15.28 4.11
CA GLU A 114 7.98 16.65 3.58
C GLU A 114 8.00 16.73 2.05
N HIS A 115 8.02 15.57 1.37
CA HIS A 115 8.10 15.46 -0.09
C HIS A 115 6.95 14.66 -0.69
N VAL A 116 6.20 13.88 0.11
CA VAL A 116 5.11 13.03 -0.37
C VAL A 116 3.77 13.71 -0.11
N THR A 117 2.97 13.83 -1.17
CA THR A 117 1.56 14.22 -1.08
C THR A 117 0.70 13.09 -1.64
N LEU A 118 -0.29 12.64 -0.87
CA LEU A 118 -1.25 11.63 -1.30
C LEU A 118 -2.21 12.21 -2.35
N VAL A 119 -2.55 11.39 -3.34
CA VAL A 119 -3.55 11.66 -4.36
C VAL A 119 -4.52 10.47 -4.43
N ASP A 120 -5.72 10.61 -3.84
CA ASP A 120 -6.76 9.57 -3.85
C ASP A 120 -7.74 9.80 -5.03
N GLY A 121 -7.18 9.69 -6.23
CA GLY A 121 -7.93 9.77 -7.48
C GLY A 121 -7.94 11.13 -8.19
N PRO A 122 -8.77 11.29 -9.24
CA PRO A 122 -8.68 12.42 -10.16
C PRO A 122 -9.05 13.78 -9.56
N THR A 123 -9.94 13.82 -8.56
CA THR A 123 -10.33 15.07 -7.90
C THR A 123 -9.14 15.64 -7.14
N ASP A 124 -8.50 14.84 -6.30
CA ASP A 124 -7.28 15.23 -5.59
C ASP A 124 -6.16 15.61 -6.56
N ALA A 125 -6.02 14.86 -7.64
CA ALA A 125 -5.06 15.17 -8.70
C ALA A 125 -5.29 16.55 -9.34
N ALA A 126 -6.55 17.01 -9.42
CA ALA A 126 -6.89 18.32 -9.96
C ALA A 126 -6.52 19.46 -9.01
N ASP A 127 -6.52 19.21 -7.70
CA ASP A 127 -6.35 20.24 -6.66
C ASP A 127 -4.96 20.20 -5.98
N VAL A 128 -4.18 19.13 -6.15
CA VAL A 128 -2.90 18.95 -5.46
C VAL A 128 -1.92 20.08 -5.75
N GLN A 129 -1.19 20.51 -4.72
CA GLN A 129 -0.17 21.55 -4.83
C GLN A 129 1.23 20.95 -4.69
N VAL A 130 2.17 21.50 -5.45
CA VAL A 130 3.59 21.12 -5.43
C VAL A 130 4.43 22.38 -5.30
N ARG A 131 5.63 22.25 -4.75
CA ARG A 131 6.61 23.33 -4.56
C ARG A 131 7.20 23.79 -5.89
N ASP A 132 7.47 22.84 -6.78
CA ASP A 132 8.06 23.08 -8.11
C ASP A 132 7.39 22.17 -9.15
N PRO A 133 6.52 22.71 -10.05
CA PRO A 133 5.86 21.95 -11.12
C PRO A 133 6.81 21.22 -12.08
N ASP A 134 8.08 21.63 -12.17
CA ASP A 134 9.09 21.01 -13.03
C ASP A 134 9.87 19.88 -12.33
N LYS A 135 9.66 19.69 -11.02
CA LYS A 135 10.32 18.66 -10.20
C LYS A 135 9.32 17.78 -9.47
N VAL A 136 8.43 17.16 -10.24
CA VAL A 136 7.39 16.25 -9.72
C VAL A 136 7.58 14.85 -10.28
N VAL A 137 7.46 13.84 -9.42
CA VAL A 137 7.38 12.42 -9.79
C VAL A 137 6.09 11.85 -9.20
N TRP A 138 5.49 10.86 -9.84
CA TRP A 138 4.41 10.08 -9.22
C TRP A 138 4.90 8.69 -8.83
N LEU A 139 4.36 8.16 -7.74
CA LEU A 139 4.48 6.76 -7.32
C LEU A 139 3.08 6.20 -7.11
N SER A 140 2.92 4.89 -6.97
CA SER A 140 1.61 4.32 -6.62
C SER A 140 1.64 3.17 -5.65
N GLN A 141 0.52 2.99 -4.94
CA GLN A 141 0.24 1.80 -4.16
C GLN A 141 0.23 0.54 -5.07
N THR A 142 0.93 -0.50 -4.64
CA THR A 142 1.20 -1.72 -5.43
C THR A 142 -0.07 -2.55 -5.74
N THR A 143 -1.13 -2.36 -4.96
CA THR A 143 -2.44 -3.02 -5.12
C THR A 143 -3.49 -2.19 -5.87
N LEU A 144 -3.14 -0.98 -6.30
CA LEU A 144 -4.06 -0.12 -7.05
C LEU A 144 -4.39 -0.69 -8.43
N SER A 145 -5.61 -0.45 -8.92
CA SER A 145 -5.96 -0.80 -10.30
C SER A 145 -5.20 0.08 -11.29
N ALA A 146 -4.63 -0.51 -12.34
CA ALA A 146 -3.93 0.25 -13.39
C ALA A 146 -4.82 1.32 -14.04
N ASP A 147 -6.08 1.02 -14.31
CA ASP A 147 -7.01 1.99 -14.90
C ASP A 147 -7.32 3.16 -13.95
N GLU A 148 -7.25 2.91 -12.64
CA GLU A 148 -7.53 3.91 -11.62
C GLU A 148 -6.33 4.83 -11.43
N ALA A 149 -5.14 4.24 -11.26
CA ALA A 149 -3.89 4.98 -11.20
C ALA A 149 -3.74 5.89 -12.43
N MET A 150 -3.97 5.36 -13.63
CA MET A 150 -3.77 6.13 -14.86
C MET A 150 -4.72 7.30 -15.02
N LYS A 151 -5.95 7.25 -14.48
CA LYS A 151 -6.85 8.42 -14.51
C LYS A 151 -6.32 9.59 -13.68
N ALA A 152 -5.73 9.30 -12.51
CA ALA A 152 -5.07 10.31 -11.71
C ALA A 152 -3.81 10.81 -12.44
N VAL A 153 -2.97 9.92 -12.97
CA VAL A 153 -1.78 10.29 -13.75
C VAL A 153 -2.10 11.19 -14.95
N ASP A 154 -3.16 10.91 -15.70
CA ASP A 154 -3.56 11.72 -16.84
C ASP A 154 -3.94 13.14 -16.40
N THR A 155 -4.68 13.26 -15.30
CA THR A 155 -5.02 14.56 -14.70
C THR A 155 -3.75 15.30 -14.21
N LEU A 156 -2.80 14.58 -13.62
CA LEU A 156 -1.54 15.16 -13.17
C LEU A 156 -0.66 15.62 -14.33
N LYS A 157 -0.63 14.89 -15.45
CA LYS A 157 0.14 15.29 -16.65
C LYS A 157 -0.40 16.54 -17.30
N ASP A 158 -1.72 16.73 -17.30
CA ASP A 158 -2.33 17.96 -17.81
C ASP A 158 -1.91 19.18 -16.98
N ARG A 159 -1.67 19.00 -15.67
CA ARG A 159 -1.25 20.06 -14.74
C ARG A 159 0.26 20.24 -14.67
N PHE A 160 1.01 19.16 -14.76
CA PHE A 160 2.46 19.08 -14.61
C PHE A 160 3.05 18.40 -15.86
N PRO A 161 3.29 19.15 -16.95
CA PRO A 161 3.75 18.56 -18.22
C PRO A 161 5.10 17.84 -18.13
N ASN A 162 5.92 18.19 -17.13
CA ASN A 162 7.22 17.59 -16.85
C ASN A 162 7.17 16.47 -15.79
N LEU A 163 5.96 16.01 -15.41
CA LEU A 163 5.76 14.93 -14.45
C LEU A 163 6.55 13.68 -14.85
N LEU A 164 7.44 13.23 -13.97
CA LEU A 164 8.20 12.00 -14.17
C LEU A 164 7.39 10.79 -13.73
N SER A 165 7.48 9.74 -14.54
CA SER A 165 7.02 8.41 -14.17
C SER A 165 8.07 7.67 -13.35
N PRO A 166 7.66 6.71 -12.49
CA PRO A 166 8.61 5.81 -11.86
C PRO A 166 9.38 5.02 -12.93
N PRO A 167 10.62 4.59 -12.66
CA PRO A 167 11.46 3.89 -13.63
C PRO A 167 10.90 2.52 -14.05
N SER A 168 9.99 1.96 -13.25
CA SER A 168 9.21 0.76 -13.57
C SER A 168 7.89 0.81 -12.80
N ASP A 169 6.85 0.13 -13.31
CA ASP A 169 5.53 0.09 -12.66
C ASP A 169 5.63 -0.27 -11.17
N ASP A 170 4.91 0.47 -10.33
CA ASP A 170 4.75 0.16 -8.90
C ASP A 170 3.60 -0.81 -8.66
N ILE A 171 2.58 -0.80 -9.54
CA ILE A 171 1.49 -1.78 -9.50
C ILE A 171 2.07 -3.16 -9.75
N CYS A 172 2.00 -4.02 -8.74
CA CYS A 172 2.69 -5.30 -8.79
C CYS A 172 2.06 -6.25 -9.82
N TYR A 173 2.88 -7.19 -10.31
CA TYR A 173 2.44 -8.19 -11.28
C TYR A 173 1.26 -9.04 -10.79
N ALA A 174 1.13 -9.26 -9.48
CA ALA A 174 0.02 -10.02 -8.89
C ALA A 174 -1.31 -9.28 -9.07
N THR A 175 -1.33 -7.97 -8.80
CA THR A 175 -2.49 -7.08 -9.03
C THR A 175 -2.86 -7.05 -10.51
N GLN A 176 -1.87 -6.87 -11.39
CA GLN A 176 -2.08 -6.87 -12.84
C GLN A 176 -2.66 -8.21 -13.33
N GLY A 177 -2.12 -9.33 -12.85
CA GLY A 177 -2.59 -10.68 -13.17
C GLY A 177 -4.03 -10.92 -12.70
N GLN A 178 -4.37 -10.51 -11.47
CA GLN A 178 -5.72 -10.62 -10.93
C GLN A 178 -6.73 -9.78 -11.71
N ALA A 179 -6.36 -8.55 -12.09
CA ALA A 179 -7.20 -7.69 -12.93
C ALA A 179 -7.44 -8.30 -14.31
N ALA A 180 -6.41 -8.87 -14.94
CA ALA A 180 -6.53 -9.56 -16.22
C ALA A 180 -7.47 -10.77 -16.14
N GLU A 181 -7.36 -11.59 -15.10
CA GLU A 181 -8.25 -12.73 -14.86
C GLU A 181 -9.69 -12.29 -14.61
N ASN A 182 -9.90 -11.24 -13.80
CA ASN A 182 -11.22 -10.68 -13.55
C ASN A 182 -11.87 -10.14 -14.84
N ARG A 183 -11.11 -9.46 -15.71
CA ARG A 183 -11.59 -9.01 -17.03
C ARG A 183 -11.98 -10.20 -17.92
N ARG A 184 -11.18 -11.27 -17.93
CA ARG A 184 -11.48 -12.51 -18.69
C ARG A 184 -12.77 -13.17 -18.19
N ARG A 185 -12.95 -13.28 -16.87
CA ARG A 185 -14.17 -13.81 -16.27
C ARG A 185 -15.41 -12.98 -16.62
N ARG A 186 -15.32 -11.65 -16.51
CA ARG A 186 -16.41 -10.74 -16.92
C ARG A 186 -16.81 -10.89 -18.38
N ARG A 187 -15.86 -11.12 -19.29
CA ARG A 187 -16.14 -11.38 -20.71
C ARG A 187 -16.81 -12.72 -20.97
N ARG A 188 -16.64 -13.70 -20.08
CA ARG A 188 -17.21 -15.05 -20.18
C ARG A 188 -18.55 -15.21 -19.46
N LEU A 189 -18.93 -14.28 -18.59
CA LEU A 189 -20.25 -14.28 -17.97
C LEU A 189 -21.31 -14.06 -19.06
N PRO A 190 -22.34 -14.93 -19.15
CA PRO A 190 -23.44 -14.70 -20.08
C PRO A 190 -24.06 -13.33 -19.77
N ARG A 191 -24.24 -12.50 -20.80
CA ARG A 191 -24.95 -11.22 -20.67
C ARG A 191 -26.31 -11.54 -20.05
N VAL A 192 -26.51 -11.16 -18.79
CA VAL A 192 -27.80 -11.24 -18.12
C VAL A 192 -28.76 -10.41 -18.96
N ARG A 193 -29.61 -11.06 -19.76
CA ARG A 193 -30.76 -10.40 -20.37
C ARG A 193 -31.60 -9.94 -19.20
N ARG A 194 -31.79 -8.62 -19.05
CA ARG A 194 -32.74 -8.06 -18.07
C ARG A 194 -34.05 -8.83 -18.23
N ALA A 195 -34.47 -9.51 -17.17
CA ALA A 195 -35.79 -10.15 -17.14
C ALA A 195 -36.82 -9.03 -17.34
N ALA A 196 -37.64 -9.16 -18.38
CA ALA A 196 -38.80 -8.31 -18.54
C ALA A 196 -39.71 -8.53 -17.32
N THR A 197 -39.97 -7.47 -16.58
CA THR A 197 -40.94 -7.46 -15.48
C THR A 197 -42.29 -7.87 -16.03
N CYS A 198 -42.79 -9.04 -15.61
CA CYS A 198 -44.17 -9.43 -15.82
C CYS A 198 -45.02 -8.65 -14.81
N ASN A 199 -45.57 -7.51 -15.23
CA ASN A 199 -46.81 -7.01 -14.65
C ASN A 199 -47.46 -6.00 -15.61
N SER A 200 -48.35 -6.51 -16.46
CA SER A 200 -49.39 -5.72 -17.12
C SER A 200 -50.51 -6.63 -17.61
N ARG A 201 -51.39 -7.02 -16.69
CA ARG A 201 -52.87 -6.94 -16.76
C ARG A 201 -53.51 -7.82 -15.70
#